data_AF-A0A7S3WLN8-F1
#
_entry.id   AF-A0A7S3WLN8-F1
#
_cell.length_a   1.000
_cell.length_b   1.000
_cell.length_c   1.000
_cell.angle_alpha   90.00
_cell.angle_beta   90.00
_cell.angle_gamma   90.00
#
_symmetry.space_group_name_H-M   'P 1'
#
loop_
_entity.id
_entity.type
_entity.pdbx_description
1 polymer ?
#
loop_
_entity_poly.entity_id
_entity_poly.type
_entity_poly.pdbx_seq_one_letter_code
_entity_poly.pdbx_strand_id
1 'polypeptide(L)'
;MHRGANIVALLWLCVGTALANVDPAEHEATLVVVLPASAQAYAPPQPTHGHPTHSQIHHTSPHAAAVAFALLWLCIVLLVPIAMVQTHLENQDAEARKRARREWASEAASGLRQRSLEEGRCALASGSSLGFCCICMEEGSVEEPLTVLPCGHEFHACCIEQWLVFRGKAAGCPLCKAPLFPKEAKEAAASAAGATAAPAASSGGAVVLV
;
A
#
# COMPACT_ATOMS: atom_id res chain seq x y z
N MET A 1 -3.68 -5.59 -10.37
CA MET A 1 -3.35 -4.64 -9.28
C MET A 1 -1.82 -4.52 -9.11
N HIS A 2 -1.06 -4.21 -10.18
CA HIS A 2 0.41 -4.12 -10.14
C HIS A 2 0.92 -2.99 -11.05
N ARG A 3 0.54 -1.73 -10.81
CA ARG A 3 1.05 -0.60 -11.61
C ARG A 3 1.82 0.47 -10.83
N GLY A 4 1.56 0.65 -9.52
CA GLY A 4 2.24 1.69 -8.72
C GLY A 4 3.56 1.29 -8.05
N ALA A 5 3.79 0.01 -7.79
CA ALA A 5 5.00 -0.44 -7.07
C ALA A 5 6.30 -0.32 -7.90
N ASN A 6 6.19 -0.10 -9.21
CA ASN A 6 7.34 -0.16 -10.10
C ASN A 6 8.09 1.16 -10.21
N ILE A 7 7.44 2.33 -10.09
CA ILE A 7 8.13 3.62 -10.29
C ILE A 7 9.08 3.96 -9.14
N VAL A 8 8.65 3.77 -7.89
CA VAL A 8 9.53 3.99 -6.72
C VAL A 8 10.68 2.98 -6.71
N ALA A 9 10.42 1.72 -7.09
CA ALA A 9 11.45 0.70 -7.23
C ALA A 9 12.44 1.01 -8.37
N LEU A 10 11.97 1.51 -9.51
CA LEU A 10 12.81 1.92 -10.65
C LEU A 10 13.66 3.15 -10.32
N LEU A 11 13.13 4.11 -9.55
CA LEU A 11 13.90 5.25 -9.06
C LEU A 11 14.98 4.81 -8.05
N TRP A 12 14.67 3.87 -7.16
CA TRP A 12 15.64 3.31 -6.21
C TRP A 12 16.70 2.46 -6.91
N LEU A 13 16.33 1.71 -7.96
CA LEU A 13 17.26 0.97 -8.81
C LEU A 13 18.20 1.91 -9.58
N CYS A 14 17.68 2.98 -10.20
CA CYS A 14 18.52 3.97 -10.90
C CYS A 14 19.51 4.67 -9.97
N VAL A 15 19.06 5.11 -8.78
CA VAL A 15 19.93 5.75 -7.77
C VAL A 15 20.94 4.74 -7.20
N GLY A 16 20.53 3.49 -6.97
CA GLY A 16 21.40 2.40 -6.52
C GLY A 16 22.48 2.04 -7.54
N THR A 17 22.15 1.99 -8.83
CA THR A 17 23.14 1.75 -9.90
C THR A 17 24.11 2.90 -10.08
N ALA A 18 23.70 4.14 -9.80
CA ALA A 18 24.59 5.30 -9.84
C ALA A 18 25.61 5.30 -8.68
N LEU A 19 25.22 4.80 -7.50
CA LEU A 19 26.11 4.65 -6.35
C LEU A 19 27.05 3.44 -6.48
N ALA A 20 26.64 2.38 -7.18
CA ALA A 20 27.47 1.20 -7.41
C ALA A 20 28.61 1.41 -8.44
N ASN A 21 28.61 2.53 -9.16
CA ASN A 21 29.65 2.91 -10.13
C ASN A 21 30.67 3.93 -9.57
N VAL A 22 30.62 4.21 -8.26
CA VAL A 22 31.65 5.00 -7.58
C VAL A 22 32.69 4.02 -7.04
N ASP A 23 33.87 4.01 -7.66
CA ASP A 23 35.00 3.15 -7.32
C ASP A 23 35.33 3.18 -5.81
N PRO A 24 35.45 2.02 -5.13
CA PRO A 24 35.70 1.92 -3.69
C PRO A 24 37.18 2.14 -3.28
N ALA A 25 38.00 2.81 -4.09
CA ALA A 25 39.46 2.79 -3.95
C ALA A 25 40.07 3.88 -3.04
N GLU A 26 39.29 4.68 -2.31
CA GLU A 26 39.83 5.91 -1.69
C GLU A 26 39.79 5.95 -0.14
N HIS A 27 39.42 4.86 0.52
CA HIS A 27 39.13 4.85 1.97
C HIS A 27 40.11 4.05 2.85
N GLU A 28 41.39 3.95 2.51
CA GLU A 28 42.41 3.39 3.43
C GLU A 28 43.49 4.42 3.82
N ALA A 29 43.11 5.39 4.67
CA ALA A 29 44.08 6.09 5.51
C ALA A 29 44.40 5.22 6.74
N THR A 30 45.51 4.50 6.64
CA THR A 30 46.03 3.54 7.63
C THR A 30 46.44 4.23 8.93
N LEU A 31 45.80 3.85 10.04
CA LEU A 31 46.17 4.20 11.41
C LEU A 31 47.34 3.32 11.88
N VAL A 32 48.55 3.86 12.00
CA VAL A 32 49.69 3.17 12.62
C VAL A 32 50.06 3.87 13.93
N VAL A 33 49.82 3.16 15.04
CA VAL A 33 50.28 3.51 16.40
C VAL A 33 51.68 2.92 16.59
N VAL A 34 52.66 3.73 17.00
CA VAL A 34 53.95 3.25 17.52
C VAL A 34 54.36 4.09 18.73
N LEU A 35 54.59 3.41 19.86
CA LEU A 35 55.41 3.91 20.99
C LEU A 35 56.77 3.18 21.01
N PRO A 36 57.83 3.75 21.64
CA PRO A 36 59.22 3.52 21.25
C PRO A 36 60.06 2.70 22.24
N ALA A 37 61.12 2.06 21.73
CA ALA A 37 62.43 1.77 22.35
C ALA A 37 63.19 0.86 21.35
N SER A 38 64.49 0.96 21.06
CA SER A 38 65.62 1.65 21.66
C SER A 38 66.77 1.70 20.63
N ALA A 39 67.71 2.61 20.91
CA ALA A 39 68.87 3.03 20.13
C ALA A 39 69.70 1.95 19.42
N GLN A 40 70.13 2.26 18.19
CA GLN A 40 71.50 2.00 17.70
C GLN A 40 71.89 2.98 16.58
N ALA A 41 73.19 3.17 16.43
CA ALA A 41 73.85 4.40 16.03
C ALA A 41 74.00 4.62 14.50
N TYR A 42 74.08 5.91 14.15
CA TYR A 42 74.91 6.52 13.10
C TYR A 42 74.58 6.27 11.61
N ALA A 43 73.90 7.25 11.01
CA ALA A 43 74.28 7.93 9.75
C ALA A 43 73.41 9.19 9.57
N PRO A 44 73.94 10.35 9.13
CA PRO A 44 73.11 11.53 8.85
C PRO A 44 72.21 11.28 7.63
N PRO A 45 70.87 11.40 7.74
CA PRO A 45 69.97 11.22 6.61
C PRO A 45 70.06 12.42 5.67
N GLN A 46 70.19 12.15 4.37
CA GLN A 46 70.10 13.13 3.29
C GLN A 46 68.71 13.80 3.30
N PRO A 47 68.58 15.10 2.99
CA PRO A 47 67.29 15.76 2.86
C PRO A 47 66.67 15.35 1.51
N THR A 48 66.04 14.18 1.46
CA THR A 48 65.12 13.87 0.36
C THR A 48 63.81 14.57 0.68
N HIS A 49 63.59 15.72 0.04
CA HIS A 49 62.30 16.38 -0.04
C HIS A 49 61.29 15.46 -0.75
N GLY A 50 60.70 14.51 0.00
CA GLY A 50 59.53 13.74 -0.41
C GLY A 50 58.31 14.64 -0.26
N HIS A 51 57.91 15.24 -1.37
CA HIS A 51 56.78 16.15 -1.47
C HIS A 51 55.50 15.53 -0.89
N PRO A 52 54.65 16.30 -0.19
CA PRO A 52 53.34 15.85 0.24
C PRO A 52 52.54 15.34 -0.95
N THR A 53 51.84 14.24 -0.74
CA THR A 53 50.82 13.63 -1.61
C THR A 53 50.11 14.69 -2.45
N HIS A 54 50.31 14.68 -3.76
CA HIS A 54 49.47 15.44 -4.69
C HIS A 54 48.08 14.81 -4.61
N SER A 55 47.25 15.28 -3.67
CA SER A 55 45.82 15.03 -3.65
C SER A 55 45.34 15.31 -5.07
N GLN A 56 45.00 14.26 -5.82
CA GLN A 56 44.45 14.41 -7.14
C GLN A 56 43.10 15.10 -6.97
N ILE A 57 43.12 16.43 -7.04
CA ILE A 57 41.91 17.20 -7.23
C ILE A 57 41.52 16.84 -8.67
N HIS A 58 40.58 15.92 -8.81
CA HIS A 58 39.97 15.63 -10.10
C HIS A 58 39.36 16.93 -10.60
N HIS A 59 40.09 17.62 -11.49
CA HIS A 59 39.58 18.77 -12.22
C HIS A 59 38.54 18.24 -13.19
N THR A 60 37.31 18.09 -12.70
CA THR A 60 36.17 17.82 -13.56
C THR A 60 36.09 18.96 -14.55
N SER A 61 36.08 18.63 -15.85
CA SER A 61 36.00 19.66 -16.87
C SER A 61 34.71 20.47 -16.63
N PRO A 62 34.75 21.80 -16.69
CA PRO A 62 33.58 22.65 -16.38
C PRO A 62 32.37 22.30 -17.27
N HIS A 63 32.63 21.78 -18.46
CA HIS A 63 31.61 21.27 -19.37
C HIS A 63 30.93 20.00 -18.87
N ALA A 64 31.66 19.06 -18.26
CA ALA A 64 31.07 17.86 -17.69
C ALA A 64 30.10 18.20 -16.55
N ALA A 65 30.48 19.16 -15.70
CA ALA A 65 29.59 19.66 -14.64
C ALA A 65 28.33 20.33 -15.24
N ALA A 66 28.48 21.19 -16.24
CA ALA A 66 27.35 21.85 -16.89
C ALA A 66 26.37 20.86 -17.55
N VAL A 67 26.87 19.82 -18.21
CA VAL A 67 26.05 18.77 -18.82
C VAL A 67 25.29 17.98 -17.73
N ALA A 68 25.95 17.65 -16.62
CA ALA A 68 25.29 16.95 -15.51
C ALA A 68 24.13 17.79 -14.92
N PHE A 69 24.33 19.08 -14.68
CA PHE A 69 23.25 19.96 -14.21
C PHE A 69 22.10 20.09 -15.20
N ALA A 70 22.40 20.20 -16.50
CA ALA A 70 21.38 20.27 -17.54
C ALA A 70 20.54 18.98 -17.61
N LEU A 71 21.18 17.81 -17.49
CA LEU A 71 20.48 16.52 -17.47
C LEU A 71 19.63 16.36 -16.20
N LEU A 72 20.16 16.73 -15.03
CA LEU A 72 19.40 16.72 -13.78
C LEU A 72 18.17 17.64 -13.85
N TRP A 73 18.35 18.84 -14.38
CA TRP A 73 17.26 19.79 -14.56
C TRP A 73 16.20 19.26 -15.54
N LEU A 74 16.62 18.69 -16.67
CA LEU A 74 15.70 18.06 -17.63
C LEU A 74 14.95 16.87 -17.01
N CYS A 75 15.63 16.03 -16.22
CA CYS A 75 15.01 14.95 -15.48
C CYS A 75 13.98 15.47 -14.47
N ILE A 76 14.27 16.55 -13.75
CA ILE A 76 13.32 17.16 -12.82
C ILE A 76 12.09 17.68 -13.58
N VAL A 77 12.30 18.43 -14.66
CA VAL A 77 11.22 19.05 -15.46
C VAL A 77 10.35 18.01 -16.17
N LEU A 78 10.87 16.84 -16.53
CA LEU A 78 10.09 15.81 -17.20
C LEU A 78 9.52 14.77 -16.23
N LEU A 79 10.31 14.26 -15.29
CA LEU A 79 9.93 13.10 -14.48
C LEU A 79 9.07 13.48 -13.27
N VAL A 80 9.35 14.61 -12.59
CA VAL A 80 8.57 15.04 -11.42
C VAL A 80 7.11 15.34 -11.77
N PRO A 81 6.77 16.10 -12.83
CA PRO A 81 5.36 16.32 -13.17
C PRO A 81 4.68 15.05 -13.66
N ILE A 82 5.38 14.16 -14.39
CA ILE A 82 4.83 12.86 -14.78
C ILE A 82 4.52 12.03 -13.54
N ALA A 83 5.43 11.94 -12.56
CA ALA A 83 5.21 11.23 -11.32
C ALA A 83 4.07 11.85 -10.49
N MET A 84 3.95 13.19 -10.45
CA MET A 84 2.85 13.88 -9.79
C MET A 84 1.51 13.58 -10.45
N VAL A 85 1.43 13.58 -11.78
CA VAL A 85 0.21 13.22 -12.51
C VAL A 85 -0.14 11.75 -12.29
N GLN A 86 0.84 10.85 -12.37
CA GLN A 86 0.63 9.41 -12.14
C GLN A 86 0.12 9.14 -10.71
N THR A 87 0.79 9.68 -9.69
CA THR A 87 0.36 9.55 -8.29
C THR A 87 -1.01 10.17 -8.06
N HIS A 88 -1.33 11.28 -8.71
CA HIS A 88 -2.66 11.89 -8.64
C HIS A 88 -3.74 11.00 -9.24
N LEU A 89 -3.49 10.38 -10.41
CA LEU A 89 -4.42 9.44 -11.04
C LEU A 89 -4.64 8.19 -10.15
N GLU A 90 -3.57 7.65 -9.56
CA GLU A 90 -3.69 6.51 -8.62
C GLU A 90 -4.46 6.88 -7.35
N ASN A 91 -4.25 8.10 -6.84
CA ASN A 91 -4.99 8.62 -5.70
C ASN A 91 -6.47 8.87 -6.06
N GLN A 92 -6.76 9.35 -7.27
CA GLN A 92 -8.13 9.48 -7.78
C GLN A 92 -8.83 8.12 -7.84
N ASP A 93 -8.17 7.07 -8.34
CA ASP A 93 -8.71 5.72 -8.33
C ASP A 93 -8.95 5.20 -6.91
N ALA A 94 -8.03 5.49 -5.98
CA ALA A 94 -8.17 5.10 -4.57
C ALA A 94 -9.34 5.82 -3.89
N GLU A 95 -9.50 7.12 -4.12
CA GLU A 95 -10.60 7.92 -3.59
C GLU A 95 -11.93 7.54 -4.25
N ALA A 96 -11.96 7.26 -5.56
CA ALA A 96 -13.14 6.76 -6.25
C ALA A 96 -13.62 5.43 -5.64
N ARG A 97 -12.70 4.50 -5.34
CA ARG A 97 -13.02 3.25 -4.63
C ARG A 97 -13.57 3.50 -3.22
N LYS A 98 -13.02 4.46 -2.49
CA LYS A 98 -13.52 4.84 -1.14
C LYS A 98 -14.92 5.46 -1.21
N ARG A 99 -15.18 6.33 -2.19
CA ARG A 99 -16.51 6.94 -2.43
C ARG A 99 -17.54 5.88 -2.79
N ALA A 100 -17.26 5.04 -3.78
CA ALA A 100 -18.13 3.95 -4.18
C ALA A 100 -18.45 2.99 -3.02
N ARG A 101 -17.48 2.76 -2.12
CA ARG A 101 -17.68 1.96 -0.91
C ARG A 101 -18.61 2.63 0.11
N ARG A 102 -18.52 3.96 0.29
CA ARG A 102 -19.42 4.72 1.16
C ARG A 102 -20.84 4.78 0.60
N GLU A 103 -20.98 5.08 -0.68
CA GLU A 103 -22.27 5.10 -1.37
C GLU A 103 -22.95 3.73 -1.33
N TRP A 104 -22.21 2.65 -1.56
CA TRP A 104 -22.74 1.30 -1.39
C TRP A 104 -23.17 1.03 0.06
N ALA A 105 -22.37 1.43 1.05
CA ALA A 105 -22.69 1.21 2.45
C ALA A 105 -23.95 1.96 2.91
N SER A 106 -24.12 3.22 2.47
CA SER A 106 -25.32 4.00 2.78
C SER A 106 -26.57 3.37 2.17
N GLU A 107 -26.48 2.92 0.91
CA GLU A 107 -27.59 2.25 0.22
C GLU A 107 -27.91 0.88 0.84
N ALA A 108 -26.89 0.14 1.22
CA ALA A 108 -27.04 -1.16 1.86
C ALA A 108 -27.67 -1.02 3.26
N ALA A 109 -27.27 -0.01 4.04
CA ALA A 109 -27.86 0.30 5.34
C ALA A 109 -29.30 0.81 5.21
N SER A 110 -29.60 1.68 4.23
CA SER A 110 -30.95 2.15 3.96
C SER A 110 -31.88 0.99 3.57
N GLY A 111 -31.40 0.06 2.73
CA GLY A 111 -32.13 -1.14 2.36
C GLY A 111 -32.41 -2.08 3.54
N LEU A 112 -31.48 -2.21 4.48
CA LEU A 112 -31.71 -2.95 5.73
C LEU A 112 -32.80 -2.28 6.58
N ARG A 113 -32.78 -0.95 6.70
CA ARG A 113 -33.78 -0.18 7.43
C ARG A 113 -35.16 -0.31 6.80
N GLN A 114 -35.25 -0.19 5.48
CA GLN A 114 -36.51 -0.35 4.76
C GLN A 114 -37.09 -1.76 4.95
N ARG A 115 -36.28 -2.81 4.81
CA ARG A 115 -36.73 -4.18 5.06
C ARG A 115 -37.24 -4.37 6.49
N SER A 116 -36.55 -3.79 7.47
CA SER A 116 -36.96 -3.84 8.88
C SER A 116 -38.35 -3.23 9.09
N LEU A 117 -38.64 -2.11 8.41
CA LEU A 117 -39.95 -1.44 8.45
C LEU A 117 -41.05 -2.30 7.79
N GLU A 118 -40.77 -2.83 6.60
CA GLU A 118 -41.72 -3.65 5.84
C GLU A 118 -42.06 -4.96 6.56
N GLU A 119 -41.09 -5.57 7.24
CA GLU A 119 -41.28 -6.80 8.01
C GLU A 119 -41.84 -6.54 9.42
N GLY A 120 -42.23 -5.29 9.71
CA GLY A 120 -42.87 -4.90 10.98
C GLY A 120 -41.96 -5.05 12.20
N ARG A 121 -40.64 -5.14 12.01
CA ARG A 121 -39.64 -5.32 13.08
C ARG A 121 -39.10 -4.00 13.60
N CYS A 122 -39.93 -2.95 13.68
CA CYS A 122 -39.48 -1.71 14.30
C CYS A 122 -39.68 -1.78 15.82
N ALA A 123 -38.59 -1.63 16.57
CA ALA A 123 -38.59 -1.57 18.03
C ALA A 123 -39.44 -0.42 18.62
N LEU A 124 -39.98 0.47 17.79
CA LEU A 124 -40.77 1.63 18.20
C LEU A 124 -42.25 1.33 18.54
N ALA A 125 -42.70 0.07 18.46
CA ALA A 125 -44.13 -0.23 18.46
C ALA A 125 -44.80 -0.45 19.82
N SER A 126 -44.11 -0.49 20.96
CA SER A 126 -44.79 -0.67 22.26
C SER A 126 -43.88 -0.33 23.45
N GLY A 127 -44.11 0.83 24.08
CA GLY A 127 -43.75 1.30 25.44
C GLY A 127 -42.83 0.51 26.40
N SER A 128 -41.89 -0.30 25.91
CA SER A 128 -41.03 -1.21 26.66
C SER A 128 -39.68 -1.23 25.94
N SER A 129 -38.64 -0.65 26.58
CA SER A 129 -37.24 -0.57 26.16
C SER A 129 -36.98 -0.36 24.66
N LEU A 130 -36.50 0.82 24.28
CA LEU A 130 -35.89 1.00 22.96
C LEU A 130 -34.66 0.07 22.96
N GLY A 131 -34.45 -0.73 21.91
CA GLY A 131 -33.33 -1.69 21.92
C GLY A 131 -31.98 -1.00 22.13
N PHE A 132 -30.90 -1.77 22.30
CA PHE A 132 -29.57 -1.22 22.56
C PHE A 132 -28.59 -1.52 21.42
N CYS A 133 -27.92 -0.49 20.90
CA CYS A 133 -26.89 -0.65 19.88
C CYS A 133 -25.54 -1.01 20.51
N CYS A 134 -25.07 -2.24 20.32
CA CYS A 134 -23.79 -2.66 20.91
C CYS A 134 -22.53 -2.06 20.22
N ILE A 135 -22.69 -1.32 19.11
CA ILE A 135 -21.58 -0.64 18.43
C ILE A 135 -21.24 0.68 19.14
N CYS A 136 -22.24 1.54 19.35
CA CYS A 136 -22.05 2.83 20.05
C CYS A 136 -22.36 2.75 21.55
N MET A 137 -22.93 1.64 22.03
CA MET A 137 -23.32 1.43 23.43
C MET A 137 -24.41 2.40 23.89
N GLU A 138 -25.35 2.74 22.99
CA GLU A 138 -26.46 3.66 23.26
C GLU A 138 -27.80 3.00 22.96
N GLU A 139 -28.86 3.45 23.63
CA GLU A 139 -30.23 3.04 23.38
C GLU A 139 -30.78 3.70 22.11
N GLY A 140 -31.62 2.99 21.37
CA GLY A 140 -32.33 3.58 20.23
C GLY A 140 -33.25 4.71 20.67
N SER A 141 -33.55 5.64 19.75
CA SER A 141 -34.47 6.75 20.02
C SER A 141 -35.51 6.89 18.90
N VAL A 142 -36.51 7.75 19.09
CA VAL A 142 -37.51 8.03 18.04
C VAL A 142 -36.87 8.74 16.84
N GLU A 143 -35.87 9.58 17.10
CA GLU A 143 -35.08 10.29 16.08
C GLU A 143 -34.08 9.37 15.39
N GLU A 144 -33.44 8.46 16.13
CA GLU A 144 -32.49 7.48 15.62
C GLU A 144 -32.92 6.05 16.00
N PRO A 145 -33.88 5.46 15.25
CA PRO A 145 -34.34 4.12 15.55
C PRO A 145 -33.31 3.07 15.16
N LEU A 146 -33.31 1.97 15.91
CA LEU A 146 -32.54 0.78 15.55
C LEU A 146 -33.15 0.08 14.33
N THR A 147 -32.27 -0.43 13.49
CA THR A 147 -32.57 -1.28 12.34
C THR A 147 -32.29 -2.73 12.69
N VAL A 148 -33.26 -3.61 12.44
CA VAL A 148 -33.14 -5.05 12.70
C VAL A 148 -32.61 -5.76 11.47
N LEU A 149 -31.42 -6.37 11.60
CA LEU A 149 -30.80 -7.18 10.54
C LEU A 149 -31.61 -8.45 10.27
N PRO A 150 -31.36 -9.15 9.13
CA PRO A 150 -32.05 -10.41 8.80
C PRO A 150 -31.82 -11.54 9.82
N CYS A 151 -30.77 -11.43 10.62
CA CYS A 151 -30.46 -12.36 11.71
C CYS A 151 -31.15 -12.01 13.04
N GLY A 152 -31.88 -10.89 13.11
CA GLY A 152 -32.60 -10.43 14.30
C GLY A 152 -31.85 -9.47 15.22
N HIS A 153 -30.55 -9.21 14.98
CA HIS A 153 -29.79 -8.25 15.79
C HIS A 153 -30.06 -6.79 15.36
N GLU A 154 -30.02 -5.87 16.33
CA GLU A 154 -30.45 -4.48 16.15
C GLU A 154 -29.28 -3.50 16.28
N PHE A 155 -29.21 -2.51 15.38
CA PHE A 155 -28.15 -1.49 15.36
C PHE A 155 -28.67 -0.16 14.79
N HIS A 156 -28.08 0.98 15.16
CA HIS A 156 -28.37 2.24 14.47
C HIS A 156 -28.00 2.13 12.97
N ALA A 157 -28.80 2.76 12.11
CA ALA A 157 -28.53 2.81 10.67
C ALA A 157 -27.13 3.38 10.38
N CYS A 158 -26.72 4.44 11.10
CA CYS A 158 -25.39 5.02 10.99
C CYS A 158 -24.29 4.04 11.46
N CYS A 159 -24.48 3.35 12.58
CA CYS A 159 -23.49 2.40 13.10
C CYS A 159 -23.28 1.21 12.14
N ILE A 160 -24.36 0.65 11.59
CA ILE A 160 -24.26 -0.45 10.64
C ILE A 160 -23.68 0.03 9.30
N GLU A 161 -24.02 1.25 8.85
CA GLU A 161 -23.41 1.86 7.67
C GLU A 161 -21.89 1.96 7.80
N GLN A 162 -21.37 2.49 8.91
CA GLN A 162 -19.92 2.58 9.13
C GLN A 162 -19.25 1.20 9.16
N TRP A 163 -19.92 0.20 9.74
CA TRP A 163 -19.46 -1.18 9.71
C TRP A 163 -19.34 -1.70 8.27
N LEU A 164 -20.33 -1.42 7.41
CA LEU A 164 -20.32 -1.76 5.99
C LEU A 164 -19.22 -1.01 5.23
N VAL A 165 -18.96 0.26 5.54
CA VAL A 165 -17.83 1.01 4.97
C VAL A 165 -16.51 0.29 5.28
N PHE A 166 -16.29 -0.07 6.54
CA PHE A 166 -15.04 -0.70 6.97
C PHE A 166 -14.85 -2.11 6.39
N ARG A 167 -15.87 -2.97 6.46
CA ARG A 167 -15.78 -4.39 6.07
C ARG A 167 -16.13 -4.66 4.61
N GLY A 168 -16.86 -3.76 3.95
CA GLY A 168 -17.31 -3.90 2.56
C GLY A 168 -18.38 -4.97 2.36
N LYS A 169 -18.53 -5.45 1.12
CA LYS A 169 -19.57 -6.42 0.72
C LYS A 169 -19.52 -7.77 1.47
N ALA A 170 -18.37 -8.13 2.03
CA ALA A 170 -18.21 -9.35 2.84
C ALA A 170 -18.61 -9.15 4.32
N ALA A 171 -19.13 -7.98 4.69
CA ALA A 171 -19.60 -7.71 6.03
C ALA A 171 -20.78 -8.63 6.40
N GLY A 172 -20.62 -9.36 7.52
CA GLY A 172 -21.72 -10.02 8.22
C GLY A 172 -22.16 -9.21 9.44
N CYS A 173 -23.15 -9.72 10.15
CA CYS A 173 -23.58 -9.18 11.44
C CYS A 173 -22.37 -9.06 12.40
N PRO A 174 -22.16 -7.92 13.09
CA PRO A 174 -21.09 -7.75 14.08
C PRO A 174 -21.13 -8.78 15.21
N LEU A 175 -22.32 -9.28 15.55
CA LEU A 175 -22.54 -10.23 16.65
C LEU A 175 -22.42 -11.69 16.19
N CYS A 176 -23.18 -12.10 15.17
CA CYS A 176 -23.27 -13.52 14.77
C CYS A 176 -22.61 -13.85 13.43
N LYS A 177 -22.03 -12.86 12.73
CA LYS A 177 -21.38 -13.01 11.41
C LYS A 177 -22.29 -13.50 10.28
N ALA A 178 -23.60 -13.66 10.52
CA ALA A 178 -24.57 -14.02 9.49
C ALA A 178 -24.54 -12.99 8.34
N PRO A 179 -24.73 -13.43 7.08
CA PRO A 179 -24.71 -12.53 5.92
C PRO A 179 -25.87 -11.53 5.97
N LEU A 180 -25.58 -10.28 5.68
CA LEU A 180 -26.57 -9.19 5.68
C LEU A 180 -27.43 -9.19 4.41
N PHE A 181 -26.90 -9.75 3.32
CA PHE A 181 -27.55 -9.85 2.01
C PHE A 181 -27.56 -11.31 1.52
N PRO A 182 -28.46 -12.17 2.04
CA PRO A 182 -28.47 -13.60 1.73
C PRO A 182 -28.69 -13.92 0.25
N LYS A 183 -29.46 -13.09 -0.47
CA LYS A 183 -29.73 -13.26 -1.91
C LYS A 183 -28.47 -13.05 -2.75
N GLU A 184 -27.74 -11.96 -2.50
CA GLU A 184 -26.47 -11.63 -3.16
C GLU A 184 -25.37 -12.64 -2.83
N ALA A 185 -25.34 -13.16 -1.60
CA ALA A 185 -24.40 -14.19 -1.20
C ALA A 185 -24.59 -15.50 -1.99
N LYS A 186 -25.84 -15.88 -2.29
CA LYS A 186 -26.17 -17.06 -3.10
C LYS A 186 -25.74 -16.90 -4.56
N GLU A 187 -25.90 -15.71 -5.13
CA GLU A 187 -25.48 -15.37 -6.50
C GLU A 187 -23.95 -15.28 -6.62
N ALA A 188 -23.27 -14.69 -5.64
CA ALA A 188 -21.81 -14.65 -5.59
C ALA A 188 -21.20 -16.06 -5.44
N ALA A 189 -21.81 -16.92 -4.62
CA ALA A 189 -21.39 -18.31 -4.48
C ALA A 189 -21.64 -19.14 -5.76
N ALA A 190 -22.76 -18.89 -6.46
CA ALA A 190 -23.05 -19.55 -7.74
C ALA A 190 -22.07 -19.12 -8.86
N SER A 191 -21.70 -17.84 -8.90
CA SER A 191 -20.70 -17.33 -9.85
C SER A 191 -19.30 -17.88 -9.58
N ALA A 192 -18.89 -18.00 -8.31
CA ALA A 192 -17.63 -18.62 -7.93
C ALA A 192 -17.57 -20.12 -8.28
N ALA A 193 -18.71 -20.82 -8.23
CA ALA A 193 -18.81 -22.24 -8.59
C ALA A 193 -18.81 -22.49 -10.12
N GLY A 194 -19.10 -21.48 -10.95
CA GLY A 194 -19.10 -21.58 -12.41
C GLY A 194 -17.72 -21.41 -13.07
N ALA A 195 -16.71 -20.96 -12.32
CA ALA A 195 -15.35 -20.71 -12.85
C ALA A 195 -14.44 -21.96 -12.85
N THR A 196 -14.90 -23.11 -12.34
CA THR A 196 -14.14 -24.38 -12.35
C THR A 196 -14.76 -25.40 -13.32
N ALA A 197 -14.84 -25.05 -14.60
CA ALA A 197 -15.08 -26.01 -15.67
C ALA A 197 -14.42 -25.56 -16.98
N ALA A 198 -13.08 -25.59 -17.03
CA ALA A 198 -12.33 -25.59 -18.28
C ALA A 198 -12.12 -27.06 -18.72
N PRO A 199 -12.39 -27.42 -19.99
CA PRO A 199 -12.27 -28.81 -20.43
C PRO A 199 -10.79 -29.18 -20.63
N ALA A 200 -10.42 -30.35 -20.10
CA ALA A 200 -9.16 -31.00 -20.39
C ALA A 200 -9.13 -31.41 -21.88
N ALA A 201 -8.33 -30.70 -22.68
CA ALA A 201 -8.01 -31.11 -24.05
C ALA A 201 -6.73 -31.96 -24.02
N SER A 202 -6.90 -33.24 -24.34
CA SER A 202 -5.86 -34.22 -24.61
C SER A 202 -5.11 -33.90 -25.90
N SER A 203 -3.78 -34.01 -25.89
CA SER A 203 -3.05 -34.55 -27.04
C SER A 203 -1.75 -35.22 -26.57
N GLY A 204 -1.71 -36.54 -26.75
CA GLY A 204 -0.51 -37.35 -26.62
C GLY A 204 0.18 -37.50 -27.97
N GLY A 205 1.47 -37.84 -27.93
CA GLY A 205 2.24 -38.23 -29.11
C GLY A 205 3.74 -38.08 -28.91
N ALA A 206 4.35 -38.96 -28.12
CA ALA A 206 5.80 -39.16 -28.10
C ALA A 206 6.16 -40.30 -29.06
N VAL A 207 7.00 -40.01 -30.06
CA VAL A 207 7.59 -41.01 -30.97
C VAL A 207 8.94 -41.43 -30.38
N VAL A 208 9.07 -42.71 -30.06
CA VAL A 208 10.35 -43.36 -29.72
C VAL A 208 10.95 -43.91 -31.01
N LEU A 209 12.14 -43.44 -31.38
CA LEU A 209 12.98 -44.06 -32.40
C LEU A 209 13.80 -45.17 -31.74
N VAL A 210 13.64 -46.40 -32.24
CA VAL A 210 14.60 -47.51 -32.11
C VAL A 210 15.12 -47.80 -33.50
#